data_AF-A0AAJ3HUC5-F1
#
_entry.id   AF-A0AAJ3HUC5-F1
#
_cell.length_a   1.000
_cell.length_b   1.000
_cell.length_c   1.000
_cell.angle_alpha   90.00
_cell.angle_beta   90.00
_cell.angle_gamma   90.00
#
_symmetry.space_group_name_H-M   'P 1'
#
loop_
_entity.id
_entity.type
_entity.pdbx_description
1 polymer ?
#
loop_
_entity_poly.entity_id
_entity_poly.type
_entity_poly.pdbx_seq_one_letter_code
_entity_poly.pdbx_strand_id
1 'polypeptide(L)'
;MQDIWCANCFYWFDKQQMRLIFLTEKKTRHAQMMQKNLSVAGSISTQEMSISNLQGIQFTGSVSLLTGIEELSARQHYCSRFPVALAAIHTPIWQLQLQEIKMVNNSLGFGTKLYWQRD
;
A
#
# COMPACT_ATOMS: atom_id res chain seq x y z
N MET A 1 -23.50 -8.44 -7.83
CA MET A 1 -22.56 -7.36 -8.15
C MET A 1 -21.32 -7.55 -7.28
N GLN A 2 -20.13 -7.49 -7.86
CA GLN A 2 -18.89 -7.47 -7.09
C GLN A 2 -18.79 -6.09 -6.43
N ASP A 3 -18.83 -6.07 -5.10
CA ASP A 3 -18.69 -4.85 -4.31
C ASP A 3 -17.26 -4.29 -4.50
N ILE A 4 -17.13 -2.97 -4.68
CA ILE A 4 -15.85 -2.27 -4.86
C ILE A 4 -15.72 -1.24 -3.74
N TRP A 5 -14.58 -1.25 -3.04
CA TRP A 5 -14.39 -0.39 -1.88
C TRP A 5 -12.96 0.13 -1.80
N CYS A 6 -12.81 1.45 -1.77
CA CYS A 6 -11.54 2.11 -1.50
C CYS A 6 -11.38 2.34 0.01
N ALA A 7 -10.16 2.20 0.52
CA ALA A 7 -9.82 2.48 1.90
C ALA A 7 -8.50 3.24 1.98
N ASN A 8 -8.43 4.18 2.92
CA ASN A 8 -7.19 4.88 3.26
C ASN A 8 -6.46 4.10 4.35
N CYS A 9 -5.16 3.90 4.17
CA CYS A 9 -4.32 3.19 5.12
C CYS A 9 -3.02 3.97 5.34
N PHE A 10 -2.53 3.99 6.58
CA PHE A 10 -1.12 4.26 6.82
C PHE A 10 -0.31 3.07 6.33
N TYR A 11 0.81 3.33 5.67
CA TYR A 11 1.65 2.28 5.11
C TYR A 11 3.13 2.61 5.23
N TRP A 12 3.94 1.55 5.25
CA TRP A 12 5.37 1.61 5.02
C TRP A 12 5.69 0.99 3.65
N PHE A 13 6.51 1.68 2.85
CA PHE A 13 7.00 1.14 1.59
C PHE A 13 8.33 0.41 1.80
N ASP A 14 8.30 -0.91 1.65
CA ASP A 14 9.48 -1.77 1.60
C ASP A 14 9.98 -1.83 0.16
N LYS A 15 10.97 -0.98 -0.13
CA LYS A 15 11.58 -0.83 -1.46
C LYS A 15 12.28 -2.11 -1.92
N GLN A 16 12.85 -2.89 -0.99
CA GLN A 16 13.62 -4.09 -1.35
C GLN A 16 12.71 -5.15 -1.94
N GLN A 17 11.49 -5.29 -1.40
CA GLN A 17 10.51 -6.25 -1.87
C GLN A 17 9.47 -5.64 -2.83
N MET A 18 9.50 -4.32 -3.06
CA MET A 18 8.50 -3.59 -3.85
C MET A 18 7.08 -3.84 -3.33
N ARG A 19 6.85 -3.57 -2.05
CA ARG A 19 5.56 -3.80 -1.38
C ARG A 19 5.19 -2.73 -0.38
N LEU A 20 3.90 -2.61 -0.10
CA LEU A 20 3.36 -1.76 0.95
C LEU A 20 2.97 -2.63 2.14
N ILE A 21 3.43 -2.26 3.33
CA ILE A 21 3.08 -2.91 4.60
C ILE A 21 2.11 -2.02 5.36
N PHE A 22 1.00 -2.57 5.84
CA PHE A 22 -0.03 -1.81 6.55
C PHE A 22 -0.75 -2.65 7.60
N LEU A 23 -1.37 -1.97 8.58
CA LEU A 23 -2.17 -2.59 9.63
C LEU A 23 -3.66 -2.49 9.28
N THR A 24 -4.39 -3.61 9.41
CA THR A 24 -5.85 -3.58 9.38
C THR A 24 -6.46 -4.80 10.07
N GLU A 25 -7.56 -4.58 10.78
CA GLU A 25 -8.34 -5.65 11.39
C GLU A 25 -9.09 -6.45 10.31
N LYS A 26 -9.11 -7.79 10.46
CA LYS A 26 -9.80 -8.71 9.52
C LYS A 26 -11.30 -8.42 9.35
N LYS A 27 -11.91 -7.75 10.33
CA LYS A 27 -13.33 -7.38 10.35
C LYS A 27 -13.66 -6.10 9.57
N THR A 28 -12.67 -5.31 9.14
CA THR A 28 -12.94 -4.12 8.33
C THR A 28 -13.48 -4.53 6.95
N ARG A 29 -14.32 -3.69 6.32
CA ARG A 29 -14.92 -4.01 5.02
C ARG A 29 -13.86 -4.34 3.96
N HIS A 30 -12.82 -3.52 3.84
CA HIS A 30 -11.74 -3.78 2.88
C HIS A 30 -10.98 -5.07 3.20
N ALA A 31 -10.68 -5.37 4.46
CA ALA A 31 -10.02 -6.65 4.82
C ALA A 31 -10.91 -7.87 4.56
N GLN A 32 -12.21 -7.77 4.78
CA GLN A 32 -13.15 -8.84 4.42
C GLN A 32 -13.21 -9.07 2.90
N MET A 33 -13.07 -8.00 2.11
CA MET A 33 -13.01 -8.10 0.65
C MET A 33 -11.67 -8.68 0.17
N MET A 34 -10.55 -8.23 0.74
CA MET A 34 -9.21 -8.75 0.46
C MET A 34 -9.09 -10.26 0.73
N GLN A 35 -9.78 -10.77 1.77
CA GLN A 35 -9.80 -12.21 2.07
C GLN A 35 -10.56 -13.05 1.02
N LYS A 36 -11.41 -12.43 0.19
CA LYS A 36 -12.16 -13.10 -0.88
C LYS A 36 -11.50 -12.92 -2.24
N ASN A 37 -10.84 -11.78 -2.45
CA ASN A 37 -10.07 -11.49 -3.65
C ASN A 37 -8.79 -10.75 -3.26
N LEU A 38 -7.66 -11.43 -3.45
CA LEU A 38 -6.34 -10.89 -3.11
C LEU A 38 -5.87 -9.87 -4.15
N SER A 39 -6.49 -9.79 -5.32
CA SER A 39 -6.15 -8.78 -6.33
C SER A 39 -6.84 -7.46 -6.01
N VAL A 40 -6.03 -6.41 -5.85
CA VAL A 40 -6.49 -5.07 -5.52
C VAL A 40 -5.92 -4.04 -6.48
N ALA A 41 -6.57 -2.89 -6.55
CA ALA A 41 -6.05 -1.70 -7.20
C ALA A 41 -6.06 -0.53 -6.21
N GLY A 42 -5.18 0.43 -6.42
CA GLY A 42 -5.09 1.60 -5.56
C GLY A 42 -4.34 2.76 -6.20
N SER A 43 -4.29 3.86 -5.46
CA SER A 43 -3.54 5.05 -5.84
C SER A 43 -2.90 5.70 -4.62
N ILE A 44 -1.73 6.28 -4.82
CA ILE A 44 -1.04 7.12 -3.83
C ILE A 44 -0.68 8.41 -4.54
N SER A 45 -1.04 9.55 -3.98
CA SER A 45 -0.61 10.86 -4.47
C SER A 45 0.08 11.61 -3.37
N THR A 46 1.00 12.47 -3.76
CA THR A 46 1.59 13.46 -2.87
C THR A 46 0.59 14.58 -2.57
N GLN A 47 0.86 15.40 -1.54
CA GLN A 47 -0.08 16.42 -1.02
C GLN A 47 0.27 17.85 -1.48
N GLU A 48 0.96 18.02 -2.61
CA GLU A 48 1.34 19.34 -3.11
C GLU A 48 0.14 20.09 -3.69
N MET A 49 0.12 21.39 -3.42
CA MET A 49 -0.85 22.31 -4.05
C MET A 49 -0.43 22.71 -5.46
N SER A 50 0.88 22.73 -5.75
CA SER A 50 1.38 23.11 -7.08
C SER A 50 1.28 21.94 -8.06
N ILE A 51 0.53 22.14 -9.15
CA ILE A 51 0.38 21.17 -10.23
C ILE A 51 1.76 20.77 -10.80
N SER A 52 2.73 21.69 -10.86
CA SER A 52 4.07 21.41 -11.39
C SER A 52 4.82 20.34 -10.59
N ASN A 53 4.48 20.17 -9.32
CA ASN A 53 5.18 19.28 -8.39
C ASN A 53 4.37 18.00 -8.10
N LEU A 54 3.14 17.92 -8.60
CA LEU A 54 2.24 16.81 -8.34
C LEU A 54 2.83 15.49 -8.82
N GLN A 55 2.86 14.53 -7.91
CA GLN A 55 3.29 13.17 -8.16
C GLN A 55 2.24 12.19 -7.66
N GLY A 56 2.11 11.07 -8.34
CA GLY A 56 1.24 10.02 -7.87
C GLY A 56 1.35 8.76 -8.69
N ILE A 57 0.89 7.67 -8.11
CA ILE A 57 0.85 6.37 -8.74
C ILE A 57 -0.58 5.84 -8.76
N GLN A 58 -0.92 5.14 -9.82
CA GLN A 58 -1.96 4.12 -9.85
C GLN A 58 -1.27 2.76 -9.89
N PHE A 59 -1.82 1.77 -9.21
CA PHE A 59 -1.22 0.45 -9.18
C PHE A 59 -2.26 -0.66 -9.08
N THR A 60 -1.85 -1.86 -9.50
CA THR A 60 -2.46 -3.13 -9.12
C THR A 60 -1.51 -3.87 -8.19
N GLY A 61 -2.06 -4.75 -7.37
CA GLY A 61 -1.27 -5.53 -6.43
C GLY A 61 -1.98 -6.77 -5.93
N SER A 62 -1.21 -7.65 -5.29
CA SER A 62 -1.72 -8.79 -4.54
C SER A 62 -1.54 -8.55 -3.05
N VAL A 63 -2.57 -8.80 -2.26
CA VAL A 63 -2.51 -8.66 -0.80
C VAL A 63 -2.42 -10.01 -0.11
N SER A 64 -1.68 -10.07 0.99
CA SER A 64 -1.67 -11.23 1.86
C SER A 64 -1.47 -10.82 3.32
N LEU A 65 -1.97 -11.65 4.23
CA LEU A 65 -1.64 -11.50 5.64
C LEU A 65 -0.21 -12.00 5.87
N LEU A 66 0.59 -11.26 6.63
CA LEU A 66 1.91 -11.73 7.04
C LEU A 66 1.79 -12.67 8.23
N THR A 67 2.63 -13.70 8.27
CA THR A 67 2.69 -14.67 9.38
C THR A 67 4.14 -15.06 9.69
N GLY A 68 4.38 -15.61 10.88
CA GLY A 68 5.68 -16.17 11.25
C GLY A 68 6.80 -15.12 11.33
N ILE A 69 8.01 -15.47 10.88
CA ILE A 69 9.20 -14.62 10.99
C ILE A 69 9.03 -13.30 10.22
N GLU A 70 8.38 -13.35 9.06
CA GLU A 70 8.17 -12.17 8.23
C GLU A 70 7.23 -11.16 8.90
N GLU A 71 6.20 -11.66 9.59
CA GLU A 71 5.27 -10.84 10.38
C GLU A 71 6.00 -10.09 11.49
N LEU A 72 6.81 -10.79 12.27
CA LEU A 72 7.60 -10.21 13.36
C LEU A 72 8.56 -9.13 12.84
N SER A 73 9.29 -9.43 11.78
CA SER A 73 10.24 -8.49 11.16
C SER A 73 9.53 -7.25 10.60
N ALA A 74 8.46 -7.44 9.83
CA ALA A 74 7.70 -6.33 9.25
C ALA A 74 7.05 -5.48 10.34
N ARG A 75 6.52 -6.09 11.40
CA ARG A 75 5.92 -5.38 12.54
C ARG A 75 6.95 -4.56 13.29
N GLN A 76 8.13 -5.11 13.55
CA GLN A 76 9.21 -4.38 14.22
C GLN A 76 9.59 -3.10 13.43
N HIS A 77 9.77 -3.23 12.11
CA HIS A 77 10.05 -2.08 11.24
C HIS A 77 8.89 -1.09 11.20
N TYR A 78 7.65 -1.57 11.06
CA TYR A 78 6.47 -0.73 11.02
C TYR A 78 6.29 0.08 12.31
N CYS A 79 6.41 -0.55 13.48
CA CYS A 79 6.30 0.12 14.77
C CYS A 79 7.48 1.06 15.07
N SER A 80 8.69 0.73 14.60
CA SER A 80 9.83 1.65 14.69
C SER A 80 9.59 2.92 13.87
N ARG A 81 9.01 2.78 12.67
CA ARG A 81 8.66 3.91 11.81
C ARG A 81 7.46 4.71 12.34
N PHE A 82 6.48 4.03 12.94
CA PHE A 82 5.25 4.62 13.44
C PHE A 82 5.03 4.23 14.91
N PRO A 83 5.65 4.93 15.88
CA PRO A 83 5.53 4.57 17.30
C PRO A 83 4.08 4.52 17.81
N VAL A 84 3.19 5.35 17.25
CA VAL A 84 1.74 5.32 17.55
C VAL A 84 1.09 3.95 17.28
N ALA A 85 1.65 3.16 16.36
CA ALA A 85 1.17 1.82 16.04
C ALA A 85 1.37 0.81 17.18
N LEU A 86 2.20 1.11 18.19
CA LEU A 86 2.33 0.29 19.40
C LEU A 86 0.99 0.16 20.16
N ALA A 87 0.12 1.18 20.07
CA ALA A 87 -1.24 1.11 20.61
C ALA A 87 -2.14 0.09 19.90
N ALA A 88 -1.75 -0.37 18.70
CA ALA A 88 -2.44 -1.34 17.87
C ALA A 88 -1.55 -2.57 17.58
N ILE A 89 -0.69 -2.95 18.54
CA ILE A 89 0.33 -4.00 18.33
C ILE A 89 -0.27 -5.37 17.97
N HIS A 90 -1.50 -5.65 18.41
CA HIS A 90 -2.21 -6.90 18.09
C HIS A 90 -2.93 -6.87 16.75
N THR A 91 -3.03 -5.70 16.10
CA THR A 91 -3.70 -5.59 14.82
C THR A 91 -2.93 -6.37 13.76
N PRO A 92 -3.60 -7.19 12.94
CA PRO A 92 -2.96 -7.95 11.87
C PRO A 92 -2.20 -7.04 10.90
N ILE A 93 -1.01 -7.48 10.50
CA ILE A 93 -0.17 -6.77 9.53
C ILE A 93 -0.23 -7.48 8.18
N TRP A 94 -0.44 -6.68 7.14
CA TRP A 94 -0.67 -7.13 5.78
C TRP A 94 0.44 -6.59 4.88
N GLN A 95 0.69 -7.32 3.81
CA GLN A 95 1.45 -6.81 2.68
C GLN A 95 0.56 -6.62 1.46
N LEU A 96 0.93 -5.63 0.63
CA LEU A 96 0.45 -5.44 -0.72
C LEU A 96 1.68 -5.47 -1.65
N GLN A 97 1.84 -6.57 -2.35
CA GLN A 97 2.86 -6.76 -3.36
C GLN A 97 2.46 -6.00 -4.61
N LEU A 98 3.24 -4.97 -5.01
CA LEU A 98 2.93 -4.18 -6.19
C LEU A 98 3.17 -5.03 -7.44
N GLN A 99 2.20 -5.09 -8.36
CA GLN A 99 2.31 -5.88 -9.60
C GLN A 99 2.55 -4.98 -10.81
N GLU A 100 1.78 -3.90 -10.91
CA GLU A 100 1.93 -2.90 -11.96
C GLU A 100 1.78 -1.51 -11.36
N ILE A 101 2.54 -0.55 -11.85
CA ILE A 101 2.50 0.85 -11.44
C ILE A 101 2.51 1.73 -12.68
N LYS A 102 1.58 2.68 -12.72
CA LYS A 102 1.65 3.86 -13.57
C LYS A 102 1.85 5.08 -12.70
N MET A 103 2.99 5.74 -12.83
CA MET A 103 3.29 6.99 -12.15
C MET A 103 2.99 8.18 -13.07
N VAL A 104 2.45 9.24 -12.50
CA VAL A 104 2.45 10.59 -13.06
C VAL A 104 3.44 11.41 -12.24
N ASN A 105 4.39 12.07 -12.92
CA ASN A 105 5.37 12.92 -12.26
C ASN A 105 5.54 14.23 -13.04
N ASN A 106 4.87 15.30 -12.57
CA ASN A 106 4.90 16.59 -13.26
C ASN A 106 6.23 17.33 -13.10
N SER A 107 7.10 16.93 -12.17
CA SER A 107 8.45 17.52 -12.05
C SER A 107 9.38 17.13 -13.19
N LEU A 108 9.03 16.08 -13.95
CA LEU A 108 9.73 15.63 -15.17
C LEU A 108 9.10 16.23 -16.44
N GLY A 109 8.30 17.28 -16.32
CA GLY A 109 7.48 17.83 -17.40
C GLY A 109 6.00 17.46 -17.25
N PHE A 110 5.13 18.37 -17.69
CA PHE A 110 3.68 18.23 -17.50
C PHE A 110 3.16 16.94 -18.15
N GLY A 111 2.54 16.07 -17.36
CA GLY A 111 1.91 14.85 -17.85
C GLY A 111 2.87 13.70 -18.17
N THR A 112 4.14 13.78 -17.74
CA THR A 112 5.09 12.68 -17.86
C THR A 112 4.60 11.44 -17.09
N LYS A 113 4.56 10.30 -17.78
CA LYS A 113 4.11 9.02 -17.25
C LYS A 113 5.25 8.02 -17.24
N LEU A 114 5.43 7.33 -16.11
CA LEU A 114 6.37 6.22 -15.98
C LEU A 114 5.59 4.93 -15.70
N TYR A 115 6.08 3.83 -16.23
CA TYR A 115 5.46 2.52 -16.07
C TYR A 115 6.46 1.55 -15.46
N TRP A 116 5.97 0.74 -14.53
CA TRP A 116 6.72 -0.35 -13.94
C TRP A 116 5.81 -1.57 -13.85
N GLN A 117 6.37 -2.74 -14.11
CA GLN A 117 5.70 -4.02 -13.99
C GLN A 117 6.67 -4.98 -13.30
N ARG A 118 6.13 -5.84 -12.44
CA ARG A 118 6.89 -6.93 -11.85
C ARG A 118 7.14 -8.00 -12.90
N ASP A 119 8.38 -8.49 -12.97
CA ASP A 119 8.79 -9.61 -13.81
C ASP A 119 7.97 -10.90 -13.56
#